data_AF-A0A969NQR6-F1
#
_entry.id   AF-A0A969NQR6-F1
#
_cell.length_a   1.000
_cell.length_b   1.000
_cell.length_c   1.000
_cell.angle_alpha   90.00
_cell.angle_beta   90.00
_cell.angle_gamma   90.00
#
_symmetry.space_group_name_H-M   'P 1'
#
loop_
_entity.id
_entity.type
_entity.pdbx_description
1 polymer ?
#
loop_
_entity_poly.entity_id
_entity_poly.type
_entity_poly.pdbx_seq_one_letter_code
_entity_poly.pdbx_strand_id
1 'polypeptide(L)'
;MIGFVAPFQILEYLDRLNVVKETSSEYHCLCPVCGDGGFKVNKKNGSYQAFKCGCEVKDIREAVRPWSEVKPNQRQNKGQKKTLLPVTQTDTSRFGGFLQRRVLIDLARLPEIPKDIAQAKCEAIPKWLRDQGVHPDATQTRYWYSKTQWVSRFEWKNADGTGEKTIRQGHIKSNGLREWKKGVKTGEHTG
;
A
#
# COMPACT_ATOMS: atom_id res chain seq x y z
N MET A 1 -11.87 -1.11 6.89
CA MET A 1 -11.55 0.31 7.18
C MET A 1 -10.09 0.51 6.87
N ILE A 2 -9.78 1.20 5.78
CA ILE A 2 -8.43 1.73 5.58
C ILE A 2 -8.30 2.79 6.65
N GLY A 3 -7.62 2.48 7.75
CA GLY A 3 -7.24 3.49 8.72
C GLY A 3 -6.41 4.50 7.94
N PHE A 4 -6.97 5.67 7.68
CA PHE A 4 -6.19 6.82 7.24
C PHE A 4 -5.28 7.17 8.41
N VAL A 5 -4.10 6.55 8.44
CA VAL A 5 -3.01 7.02 9.26
C VAL A 5 -2.66 8.38 8.67
N ALA A 6 -3.08 9.45 9.35
CA ALA A 6 -2.72 10.79 8.95
C ALA A 6 -1.20 10.85 8.72
N PRO A 7 -0.74 11.39 7.58
CA PRO A 7 0.68 11.51 7.31
C PRO A 7 1.34 12.27 8.47
N PHE A 8 2.53 11.83 8.87
CA PHE A 8 3.24 12.48 9.97
C PHE A 8 3.55 13.93 9.58
N GLN A 9 2.93 14.88 10.28
CA GLN A 9 3.11 16.30 10.05
C GLN A 9 3.75 16.91 11.29
N ILE A 10 5.02 17.34 11.17
CA ILE A 10 5.80 17.83 12.32
C ILE A 10 5.19 19.09 12.97
N LEU A 11 4.38 19.84 12.21
CA LEU A 11 3.68 21.03 12.68
C LEU A 11 2.65 20.72 13.78
N GLU A 12 2.13 19.49 13.84
CA GLU A 12 1.21 19.05 14.91
C GLU A 12 1.94 18.77 16.24
N TYR A 13 3.27 18.71 16.22
CA TYR A 13 4.11 18.36 17.36
C TYR A 13 5.04 19.52 17.75
N LEU A 14 4.70 20.75 17.38
CA LEU A 14 5.46 21.95 17.77
C LEU A 14 5.54 22.12 19.30
N ASP A 15 4.52 21.68 20.03
CA ASP A 15 4.51 21.70 21.50
C ASP A 15 5.60 20.82 22.13
N ARG A 16 6.10 19.83 21.39
CA ARG A 16 7.21 18.94 21.81
C ARG A 16 8.57 19.45 21.34
N LEU A 17 8.61 20.51 20.54
CA LEU A 17 9.83 21.10 19.98
C LEU A 17 10.14 22.40 20.71
N ASN A 18 11.37 22.55 21.19
CA ASN A 18 11.84 23.80 21.76
C ASN A 18 12.16 24.82 20.66
N VAL A 19 11.18 25.67 20.34
CA VAL A 19 11.33 26.76 19.36
C VAL A 19 12.21 27.87 19.96
N VAL A 20 13.40 28.06 19.40
CA VAL A 20 14.36 29.10 19.84
C VAL A 20 14.08 30.42 19.15
N LYS A 21 13.71 30.38 17.88
CA LYS A 21 13.43 31.57 17.09
C LYS A 21 12.36 31.27 16.05
N GLU A 22 11.38 32.15 15.97
CA GLU A 22 10.34 32.11 14.95
C GLU A 22 10.59 33.19 13.91
N THR A 23 10.69 32.77 12.64
CA THR A 23 10.69 33.66 11.48
C THR A 23 9.32 33.54 10.80
N SER A 24 8.95 34.50 9.95
CA SER A 24 7.67 34.48 9.23
C SER A 24 7.46 33.22 8.38
N SER A 25 8.54 32.60 7.87
CA SER A 25 8.50 31.41 7.01
C SER A 25 8.95 30.10 7.68
N GLU A 26 9.74 30.20 8.75
CA GLU A 26 10.51 29.07 9.32
C GLU A 26 10.51 29.10 10.85
N TYR A 27 10.42 27.93 11.47
CA TYR A 27 10.75 27.74 12.88
C TYR A 27 12.19 27.26 13.02
N HIS A 28 12.96 27.92 13.86
CA HIS A 28 14.27 27.45 14.30
C HIS A 28 14.13 26.84 15.68
N CYS A 29 14.30 25.52 15.77
CA CYS A 29 14.21 24.79 17.02
C CYS A 29 15.57 24.20 17.42
N LEU A 30 15.65 23.76 18.67
CA LEU A 30 16.66 22.80 19.10
C LEU A 30 16.30 21.41 18.58
N CYS A 31 17.30 20.62 18.25
CA CYS A 31 17.09 19.22 17.87
C CYS A 31 16.58 18.43 19.08
N PRO A 32 15.47 17.67 18.96
CA PRO A 32 14.93 16.86 20.05
C PRO A 32 15.81 15.67 20.43
N VAL A 33 16.80 15.31 19.59
CA VAL A 33 17.71 14.17 19.81
C VAL A 33 18.97 14.58 20.56
N CYS A 34 19.62 15.67 20.16
CA CYS A 34 20.91 16.09 20.72
C CYS A 34 20.88 17.44 21.46
N GLY A 35 19.77 18.17 21.44
CA GLY A 35 19.66 19.49 22.06
C GLY A 35 20.42 20.61 21.32
N ASP A 36 21.16 20.29 20.26
CA ASP A 36 21.87 21.31 19.48
C ASP A 36 20.92 22.22 18.72
N GLY A 37 21.27 23.52 18.68
CA GLY A 37 20.57 24.49 17.85
C GLY A 37 20.86 24.30 16.37
N GLY A 38 19.86 24.49 15.51
CA GLY A 38 20.01 24.39 14.05
C GLY A 38 19.00 23.48 13.36
N PHE A 39 17.91 23.13 14.05
CA PHE A 39 16.77 22.47 13.46
C PHE A 39 15.87 23.51 12.78
N LYS A 40 15.58 23.35 11.50
CA LYS A 40 14.69 24.24 10.76
C LYS A 40 13.44 23.50 10.32
N VAL A 41 12.27 24.10 10.54
CA VAL A 41 10.97 23.57 10.10
C VAL A 41 10.25 24.63 9.26
N ASN A 42 9.85 24.27 8.04
CA ASN A 42 9.08 25.14 7.16
C ASN A 42 7.60 25.14 7.53
N LYS A 43 7.00 26.33 7.73
CA LYS A 43 5.58 26.45 8.09
C LYS A 43 4.62 26.02 6.98
N LYS A 44 5.00 26.22 5.72
CA LYS A 44 4.13 25.95 4.56
C LYS A 44 3.94 24.46 4.29
N ASN A 45 5.01 23.69 4.39
CA ASN A 45 5.03 22.29 3.92
C ASN A 45 5.30 21.29 5.04
N GLY A 46 5.68 21.75 6.25
CA GLY A 46 6.10 20.87 7.34
C GLY A 46 7.40 20.11 7.06
N SER A 47 8.17 20.50 6.04
CA SER A 47 9.50 19.94 5.79
C SER A 47 10.48 20.44 6.85
N TYR A 48 11.34 19.55 7.32
CA TYR A 48 12.31 19.86 8.36
C TYR A 48 13.68 19.26 8.06
N GLN A 49 14.72 19.94 8.49
CA GLN A 49 16.10 19.49 8.32
C GLN A 49 16.96 20.00 9.47
N ALA A 50 17.83 19.12 9.96
CA ALA A 50 18.89 19.48 10.88
C ALA A 50 20.13 19.89 10.08
N PHE A 51 20.62 21.11 10.31
CA PHE A 51 21.80 21.64 9.59
C PHE A 51 23.09 21.55 10.39
N LYS A 52 23.01 21.59 11.72
CA LYS A 52 24.19 21.58 12.60
C LYS A 52 24.45 20.22 13.23
N CYS A 53 23.41 19.50 13.60
CA CYS A 53 23.52 18.13 14.07
C CYS A 53 23.25 17.16 12.91
N GLY A 54 24.15 16.22 12.69
CA GLY A 54 23.99 15.15 11.67
C GLY A 54 22.95 14.09 12.06
N CYS A 55 21.95 14.44 12.86
CA CYS A 55 20.91 13.51 13.30
C CYS A 55 20.04 13.10 12.12
N GLU A 56 19.77 11.79 12.01
CA GLU A 56 18.90 11.30 10.94
C GLU A 56 17.46 11.77 11.15
N VAL A 57 16.75 11.98 10.04
CA VAL A 57 15.32 12.30 10.04
C VAL A 57 14.51 11.25 10.79
N LYS A 58 14.97 9.99 10.79
CA LYS A 58 14.33 8.89 11.53
C LYS A 58 14.39 9.09 13.04
N ASP A 59 15.55 9.43 13.57
CA ASP A 59 15.76 9.63 15.02
C ASP A 59 14.98 10.85 15.51
N ILE A 60 14.98 11.92 14.72
CA ILE A 60 14.20 13.13 15.01
C ILE A 60 12.70 12.79 15.03
N ARG A 61 12.22 11.98 14.07
CA ARG A 61 10.82 11.54 14.04
C ARG A 61 10.46 10.66 15.23
N GLU A 62 11.34 9.77 15.64
CA GLU A 62 11.12 8.91 16.81
C GLU A 62 11.12 9.72 18.11
N ALA A 63 12.00 10.71 18.25
CA ALA A 63 12.02 11.62 19.40
C ALA A 63 10.75 12.49 19.49
N VAL A 64 10.24 12.97 18.35
CA VAL A 64 9.03 13.81 18.32
C VAL A 64 7.75 12.97 18.49
N ARG A 65 7.68 11.82 17.81
CA ARG A 65 6.53 10.91 17.86
C ARG A 65 7.02 9.46 18.01
N PRO A 66 7.25 9.01 19.26
CA PRO A 66 7.68 7.65 19.53
C PRO A 66 6.68 6.63 18.96
N TRP A 67 7.19 5.63 18.25
CA TRP A 67 6.36 4.58 17.65
C TRP A 67 5.52 3.82 18.70
N SER A 68 5.96 3.84 19.96
CA SER A 68 5.24 3.32 21.13
C SER A 68 3.88 3.98 21.35
N GLU A 69 3.74 5.28 21.09
CA GLU A 69 2.47 6.03 21.23
C GLU A 69 1.53 5.83 20.04
N VAL A 70 2.02 5.30 18.92
CA VAL A 70 1.22 4.98 17.72
C VAL A 70 0.58 3.59 17.84
N LYS A 71 1.14 2.70 18.66
CA LYS A 71 0.69 1.31 18.85
C LYS A 71 -0.54 1.07 19.74
N PRO A 72 -1.01 1.92 20.68
CA PRO A 72 -2.15 1.55 21.53
C PRO A 72 -3.43 1.34 20.71
N ASN A 73 -3.54 1.91 19.50
CA ASN A 73 -4.68 1.69 18.59
C ASN A 73 -4.49 0.56 17.58
N GLN A 74 -3.35 -0.14 17.56
CA GLN A 74 -3.04 -1.17 16.55
C GLN A 74 -2.93 -2.59 17.14
N ARG A 75 -3.13 -2.76 18.45
CA ARG A 75 -2.99 -4.04 19.16
C ARG A 75 -4.32 -4.70 19.49
N GLN A 76 -5.18 -4.98 18.51
CA GLN A 76 -6.24 -6.00 18.66
C GLN A 76 -6.52 -6.83 17.38
N ASN A 77 -5.60 -6.87 16.42
CA ASN A 77 -5.71 -7.79 15.29
C ASN A 77 -4.37 -8.52 15.06
N LYS A 78 -3.97 -9.35 16.03
CA LYS A 78 -3.04 -10.45 15.78
C LYS A 78 -3.83 -11.76 15.88
N GLY A 79 -3.79 -12.52 14.78
CA GLY A 79 -4.74 -13.57 14.45
C GLY A 79 -4.97 -14.62 15.54
N GLN A 80 -6.25 -14.84 15.84
CA GLN A 80 -6.71 -16.14 16.30
C GLN A 80 -7.21 -16.90 15.08
N LYS A 81 -6.52 -18.01 14.74
CA LYS A 81 -7.07 -19.04 13.86
C LYS A 81 -8.38 -19.49 14.47
N LYS A 82 -9.51 -19.21 13.80
CA LYS A 82 -10.81 -19.72 14.22
C LYS A 82 -10.86 -21.21 13.89
N THR A 83 -10.56 -22.04 14.87
CA THR A 83 -11.03 -23.43 14.89
C THR A 83 -12.56 -23.35 14.88
N LEU A 84 -13.18 -23.87 13.82
CA LEU A 84 -14.63 -23.99 13.72
C LEU A 84 -15.09 -25.01 14.78
N LEU A 85 -15.61 -24.51 15.90
CA LEU A 85 -16.42 -25.31 16.83
C LEU A 85 -17.88 -25.12 16.46
N PRO A 86 -18.70 -26.20 16.45
CA PRO A 86 -20.10 -26.11 16.08
C PRO A 86 -20.87 -25.43 17.23
N VAL A 87 -21.44 -24.26 16.95
CA VAL A 87 -22.35 -23.59 17.88
C VAL A 87 -23.64 -24.39 17.92
N THR A 88 -23.82 -25.10 19.03
CA THR A 88 -25.08 -25.75 19.38
C THR A 88 -25.76 -24.86 20.41
N GLN A 89 -26.95 -24.39 20.02
CA GLN A 89 -28.14 -24.15 20.83
C GLN A 89 -28.07 -23.21 22.06
N THR A 90 -28.94 -22.20 21.98
CA THR A 90 -29.83 -21.68 23.04
C THR A 90 -29.43 -21.95 24.49
N ASP A 91 -29.18 -20.88 25.25
CA ASP A 91 -29.99 -20.72 26.46
C ASP A 91 -30.14 -19.26 26.90
N THR A 92 -31.38 -18.96 27.24
CA THR A 92 -31.83 -17.77 27.95
C THR A 92 -31.36 -17.84 29.40
N SER A 93 -30.77 -16.75 29.91
CA SER A 93 -31.30 -15.99 31.05
C SER A 93 -30.23 -15.25 31.84
N ARG A 94 -30.63 -14.08 32.34
CA ARG A 94 -30.08 -13.31 33.48
C ARG A 94 -28.73 -12.63 33.30
N PHE A 95 -28.72 -11.45 32.69
CA PHE A 95 -28.01 -10.24 33.18
C PHE A 95 -28.77 -9.06 32.54
N GLY A 96 -29.47 -8.22 33.31
CA GLY A 96 -28.83 -7.17 34.10
C GLY A 96 -28.58 -5.97 33.17
N GLY A 97 -29.46 -4.96 33.26
CA GLY A 97 -29.62 -3.89 32.27
C GLY A 97 -28.34 -3.19 31.82
N PHE A 98 -28.14 -3.19 30.50
CA PHE A 98 -27.63 -2.04 29.76
C PHE A 98 -28.42 -2.07 28.45
N LEU A 99 -29.27 -1.07 28.22
CA LEU A 99 -29.75 -0.77 26.87
C LEU A 99 -28.53 -0.28 26.08
N GLN A 100 -27.65 -1.20 25.70
CA GLN A 100 -26.73 -0.96 24.61
C GLN A 100 -27.63 -0.72 23.41
N ARG A 101 -27.83 0.57 23.10
CA ARG A 101 -28.32 1.02 21.82
C ARG A 101 -27.44 0.31 20.80
N ARG A 102 -27.93 -0.82 20.28
CA ARG A 102 -27.29 -1.51 19.17
C ARG A 102 -27.40 -0.51 18.05
N VAL A 103 -26.35 0.31 17.88
CA VAL A 103 -26.13 1.00 16.63
C VAL A 103 -25.97 -0.15 15.65
N LEU A 104 -27.05 -0.46 14.95
CA LEU A 104 -27.00 -1.30 13.76
C LEU A 104 -26.05 -0.55 12.84
N ILE A 105 -24.78 -0.96 12.85
CA ILE A 105 -23.78 -0.45 11.93
C ILE A 105 -24.22 -0.97 10.57
N ASP A 106 -24.99 -0.15 9.87
CA ASP A 106 -25.37 -0.44 8.51
C ASP A 106 -24.13 -0.18 7.64
N LEU A 107 -23.49 -1.28 7.24
CA LEU A 107 -22.33 -1.20 6.38
C LEU A 107 -22.81 -0.73 5.01
N ALA A 108 -22.36 0.44 4.58
CA ALA A 108 -22.58 0.89 3.22
C ALA A 108 -22.08 -0.17 2.23
N ARG A 109 -23.01 -0.85 1.56
CA ARG A 109 -22.70 -1.74 0.44
C ARG A 109 -22.62 -0.87 -0.80
N LEU A 110 -21.47 -0.89 -1.48
CA LEU A 110 -21.43 -0.33 -2.83
C LEU A 110 -22.42 -1.13 -3.69
N PRO A 111 -23.35 -0.46 -4.39
CA PRO A 111 -24.37 -1.14 -5.19
C PRO A 111 -23.76 -1.84 -6.41
N GLU A 112 -22.59 -1.38 -6.85
CA GLU A 112 -21.93 -1.89 -8.05
C GLU A 112 -20.59 -2.56 -7.73
N ILE A 113 -20.39 -3.73 -8.35
CA ILE A 113 -19.09 -4.39 -8.40
C ILE A 113 -18.15 -3.48 -9.21
N PRO A 114 -16.95 -3.15 -8.70
CA PRO A 114 -15.99 -2.31 -9.42
C PRO A 114 -15.69 -2.89 -10.82
N LYS A 115 -15.97 -2.09 -11.87
CA LYS A 115 -15.77 -2.49 -13.27
C LYS A 115 -14.31 -2.32 -13.74
N ASP A 116 -13.48 -1.64 -12.95
CA ASP A 116 -12.07 -1.36 -13.26
C ASP A 116 -11.12 -2.52 -12.90
N ILE A 117 -11.66 -3.71 -12.62
CA ILE A 117 -10.85 -4.90 -12.35
C ILE A 117 -10.42 -5.49 -13.69
N ALA A 118 -9.11 -5.70 -13.85
CA ALA A 118 -8.57 -6.40 -15.01
C ALA A 118 -9.20 -7.79 -15.14
N GLN A 119 -9.93 -8.02 -16.24
CA GLN A 119 -10.60 -9.29 -16.48
C GLN A 119 -9.54 -10.36 -16.82
N ALA A 120 -9.45 -11.39 -15.98
CA ALA A 120 -8.75 -12.62 -16.35
C ALA A 120 -9.56 -13.28 -17.46
N LYS A 121 -8.97 -13.40 -18.65
CA LYS A 121 -9.58 -14.09 -19.78
C LYS A 121 -8.77 -15.36 -20.07
N CYS A 122 -9.44 -16.49 -20.07
CA CYS A 122 -8.89 -17.74 -20.60
C CYS A 122 -9.09 -17.74 -22.13
N GLU A 123 -8.33 -16.90 -22.83
CA GLU A 123 -8.24 -16.99 -24.30
C GLU A 123 -7.19 -18.06 -24.66
N ALA A 124 -7.45 -18.84 -25.71
CA ALA A 124 -6.48 -19.81 -26.21
C ALA A 124 -5.18 -19.10 -26.61
N ILE A 125 -4.07 -19.52 -26.03
CA ILE A 125 -2.77 -18.86 -26.22
C ILE A 125 -2.27 -19.12 -27.65
N PRO A 126 -1.93 -18.06 -28.42
CA PRO A 126 -1.44 -18.20 -29.79
C PRO A 126 -0.19 -19.09 -29.89
N LYS A 127 -0.04 -19.82 -31.00
CA LYS A 127 1.10 -20.74 -31.24
C LYS A 127 2.46 -20.07 -31.07
N TRP A 128 2.64 -18.88 -31.66
CA TRP A 128 3.89 -18.12 -31.55
C TRP A 128 4.26 -17.74 -30.10
N LEU A 129 3.29 -17.61 -29.20
CA LEU A 129 3.54 -17.30 -27.80
C LEU A 129 3.99 -18.56 -27.03
N ARG A 130 3.46 -19.72 -27.43
CA ARG A 130 3.93 -21.03 -26.94
C ARG A 130 5.36 -21.30 -27.36
N ASP A 131 5.71 -20.97 -28.60
CA ASP A 131 7.09 -21.08 -29.11
C ASP A 131 8.07 -20.17 -28.35
N GLN A 132 7.59 -19.12 -27.68
CA GLN A 132 8.38 -18.23 -26.81
C GLN A 132 8.44 -18.67 -25.33
N GLY A 133 7.94 -19.87 -25.01
CA GLY A 133 7.99 -20.47 -23.67
C GLY A 133 6.80 -20.17 -22.78
N VAL A 134 5.65 -19.74 -23.32
CA VAL A 134 4.41 -19.60 -22.53
C VAL A 134 3.62 -20.90 -22.56
N HIS A 135 3.28 -21.42 -21.38
CA HIS A 135 2.52 -22.66 -21.26
C HIS A 135 1.11 -22.54 -21.87
N PRO A 136 0.58 -23.59 -22.55
CA PRO A 136 -0.77 -23.57 -23.14
C PRO A 136 -1.88 -23.30 -22.11
N ASP A 137 -1.74 -23.82 -20.89
CA ASP A 137 -2.71 -23.63 -19.81
C ASP A 137 -2.48 -22.37 -18.98
N ALA A 138 -1.68 -21.42 -19.48
CA ALA A 138 -1.45 -20.19 -18.75
C ALA A 138 -2.71 -19.32 -18.69
N THR A 139 -2.98 -18.77 -17.51
CA THR A 139 -4.05 -17.78 -17.31
C THR A 139 -3.55 -16.41 -17.77
N GLN A 140 -4.30 -15.76 -18.68
CA GLN A 140 -4.00 -14.40 -19.13
C GLN A 140 -4.80 -13.36 -18.34
N THR A 141 -4.11 -12.39 -17.77
CA THR A 141 -4.71 -11.17 -17.21
C THR A 141 -4.30 -9.97 -18.07
N ARG A 142 -5.27 -9.22 -18.59
CA ARG A 142 -5.03 -8.08 -19.48
C ARG A 142 -5.30 -6.75 -18.77
N TYR A 143 -4.29 -5.90 -18.71
CA TYR A 143 -4.35 -4.56 -18.14
C TYR A 143 -4.35 -3.53 -19.28
N TRP A 144 -5.46 -2.83 -19.45
CA TRP A 144 -5.58 -1.77 -20.46
C TRP A 144 -5.08 -0.45 -19.87
N TYR A 145 -4.10 0.16 -20.52
CA TYR A 145 -3.61 1.50 -20.16
C TYR A 145 -4.19 2.58 -21.08
N SER A 146 -4.60 2.21 -22.30
CA SER A 146 -5.32 3.07 -23.22
C SER A 146 -6.17 2.22 -24.17
N LYS A 147 -6.91 2.86 -25.10
CA LYS A 147 -7.66 2.15 -26.14
C LYS A 147 -6.77 1.33 -27.08
N THR A 148 -5.49 1.68 -27.17
CA THR A 148 -4.53 1.07 -28.11
C THR A 148 -3.38 0.37 -27.41
N GLN A 149 -3.22 0.50 -26.10
CA GLN A 149 -2.09 -0.04 -25.36
C GLN A 149 -2.56 -0.88 -24.17
N TRP A 150 -1.99 -2.08 -24.05
CA TRP A 150 -2.27 -2.98 -22.94
C TRP A 150 -1.03 -3.78 -22.56
N VAL A 151 -1.07 -4.34 -21.36
CA VAL A 151 -0.09 -5.31 -20.88
C VAL A 151 -0.82 -6.61 -20.56
N SER A 152 -0.30 -7.73 -21.06
CA SER A 152 -0.79 -9.06 -20.70
C SER A 152 0.20 -9.75 -19.79
N ARG A 153 -0.31 -10.20 -18.65
CA ARG A 153 0.39 -11.07 -17.71
C ARG A 153 -0.11 -12.50 -17.95
N PHE A 154 0.81 -13.42 -18.18
CA PHE A 154 0.53 -14.83 -18.32
C PHE A 154 1.10 -15.55 -17.10
N GLU A 155 0.30 -16.39 -16.47
CA GLU A 155 0.68 -17.15 -15.28
C GLU A 155 0.33 -18.62 -15.45
N TRP A 156 1.26 -19.51 -15.12
CA TRP A 156 1.03 -20.95 -15.12
C TRP A 156 1.77 -21.61 -13.97
N LYS A 157 1.37 -22.85 -13.66
CA LYS A 157 2.08 -23.71 -12.72
C LYS A 157 2.80 -24.79 -13.50
N ASN A 158 4.08 -24.98 -13.23
CA ASN A 158 4.84 -26.11 -13.74
C ASN A 158 4.48 -27.39 -12.97
N ALA A 159 4.87 -28.54 -13.52
CA ALA A 159 4.67 -29.84 -12.87
C ALA A 159 5.27 -29.91 -11.45
N ASP A 160 6.36 -29.18 -11.21
CA ASP A 160 7.03 -29.09 -9.91
C ASP A 160 6.31 -28.19 -8.89
N GLY A 161 5.14 -27.63 -9.25
CA GLY A 161 4.36 -26.72 -8.41
C GLY A 161 4.85 -25.27 -8.39
N THR A 162 6.01 -25.00 -9.01
CA THR A 162 6.55 -23.63 -9.17
C THR A 162 5.65 -22.81 -10.10
N GLY A 163 5.22 -21.64 -9.62
CA GLY A 163 4.44 -20.69 -10.40
C GLY A 163 5.35 -19.82 -11.26
N GLU A 164 5.20 -19.90 -12.58
CA GLU A 164 5.89 -19.03 -13.52
C GLU A 164 4.97 -17.93 -14.04
N LYS A 165 5.60 -16.80 -14.41
CA LYS A 165 4.89 -15.68 -15.02
C LYS A 165 5.73 -14.99 -16.08
N THR A 166 5.08 -14.57 -17.16
CA THR A 166 5.66 -13.64 -18.13
C THR A 166 4.75 -12.43 -18.34
N ILE A 167 5.36 -11.28 -18.62
CA ILE A 167 4.65 -10.04 -18.95
C ILE A 167 4.97 -9.66 -20.40
N ARG A 168 3.95 -9.30 -21.18
CA ARG A 168 4.08 -8.88 -22.59
C ARG A 168 3.30 -7.59 -22.82
N GLN A 169 3.92 -6.65 -23.51
CA GLN A 169 3.29 -5.38 -23.87
C GLN A 169 2.66 -5.50 -25.25
N GLY A 170 1.44 -5.02 -25.41
CA GLY A 170 0.70 -5.02 -26.65
C GLY A 170 0.33 -3.60 -27.07
N HIS A 171 0.51 -3.30 -28.34
CA HIS A 171 0.14 -2.03 -28.96
C HIS A 171 -0.69 -2.29 -30.22
N ILE A 172 -1.80 -1.58 -30.38
CA ILE A 172 -2.52 -1.47 -31.66
C ILE A 172 -1.88 -0.33 -32.43
N LYS A 173 -1.28 -0.64 -33.58
CA LYS A 173 -0.74 0.34 -34.52
C LYS A 173 -1.90 1.07 -35.23
N SER A 174 -1.60 2.20 -35.87
CA SER A 174 -2.57 2.99 -36.64
C SER A 174 -3.26 2.21 -37.77
N ASN A 175 -2.63 1.14 -38.26
CA ASN A 175 -3.18 0.21 -39.25
C ASN A 175 -4.07 -0.90 -38.64
N GLY A 176 -4.38 -0.84 -37.34
CA GLY A 176 -5.21 -1.84 -36.64
C GLY A 176 -4.49 -3.15 -36.27
N LEU A 177 -3.24 -3.34 -36.69
CA LEU A 177 -2.47 -4.54 -36.34
C LEU A 177 -2.01 -4.48 -34.87
N ARG A 178 -2.13 -5.63 -34.20
CA ARG A 178 -1.69 -5.82 -32.80
C ARG A 178 -0.22 -6.26 -32.80
N GLU A 179 0.66 -5.39 -32.35
CA GLU A 179 2.07 -5.70 -32.14
C GLU A 179 2.30 -6.06 -30.68
N TRP A 180 3.03 -7.14 -30.44
CA TRP A 180 3.41 -7.59 -29.11
C TRP A 180 4.92 -7.46 -28.95
N LYS A 181 5.37 -6.72 -27.94
CA LYS A 181 6.79 -6.57 -27.60
C LYS A 181 7.10 -7.30 -26.29
N LYS A 182 8.18 -8.08 -26.30
CA LYS A 182 8.80 -8.57 -25.06
C LYS A 182 9.47 -7.37 -24.42
N GLY A 183 9.14 -7.06 -23.16
CA GLY A 183 9.92 -6.08 -22.42
C GLY A 183 11.35 -6.56 -22.33
N VAL A 184 12.28 -5.86 -22.97
CA VAL A 184 13.71 -6.18 -22.89
C VAL A 184 14.12 -5.82 -21.46
N LYS A 185 14.69 -6.79 -20.72
CA LYS A 185 15.36 -6.47 -19.45
C LYS A 185 16.64 -5.74 -19.81
N THR A 186 16.59 -4.41 -19.93
CA THR A 186 17.81 -3.60 -19.96
C THR A 186 18.35 -3.56 -18.53
N GLY A 187 19.12 -4.59 -18.20
CA GLY A 187 19.84 -4.75 -16.94
C GLY A 187 21.15 -5.47 -17.26
N GLU A 188 21.88 -4.93 -18.22
CA GLU A 188 23.24 -5.34 -18.53
C GLU A 188 24.15 -4.61 -17.54
N HIS A 189 24.58 -5.36 -16.51
CA HIS A 189 25.70 -4.99 -15.68
C HIS A 189 26.94 -4.95 -16.59
N THR A 190 27.47 -3.75 -16.81
CA THR A 190 28.87 -3.56 -17.20
C THR A 190 29.77 -4.21 -16.16
N GLY A 191 30.53 -5.21 -16.59
CA GLY A 191 31.70 -5.75 -15.92
C GLY A 191 32.87 -5.73 -16.89
#